data_AF-B2BTQ2-F1
#
_entry.id   AF-B2BTQ2-F1
#
_cell.length_a   1.000
_cell.length_b   1.000
_cell.length_c   1.000
_cell.angle_alpha   90.00
_cell.angle_beta   90.00
_cell.angle_gamma   90.00
#
_symmetry.space_group_name_H-M   'P 1'
#
loop_
_entity.id
_entity.type
_entity.pdbx_description
1 polymer ?
#
loop_
_entity_poly.entity_id
_entity_poly.type
_entity_poly.pdbx_seq_one_letter_code
_entity_poly.pdbx_strand_id
1 'polypeptide(L)' 'LLIVYPWTQRFFDKFGNLSSALAIMGNPRIRAHGKKVLTSLGLGVKNMDNLKETFAHHNELH' A
#
# COMPACT_ATOMS: atom_id res chain seq x y z
N LEU A 1 -8.75 2.23 -2.32
CA LEU A 1 -8.09 3.20 -3.23
C LEU A 1 -8.28 2.84 -4.70
N LEU A 2 -7.74 1.71 -5.18
CA LEU A 2 -7.69 1.37 -6.60
C LEU A 2 -9.04 1.26 -7.34
N ILE A 3 -10.14 0.97 -6.62
CA ILE A 3 -11.50 0.92 -7.19
C ILE A 3 -12.15 2.32 -7.21
N VAL A 4 -12.02 3.06 -6.10
CA VAL A 4 -12.67 4.37 -5.90
C VAL A 4 -11.91 5.50 -6.59
N TYR A 5 -10.58 5.37 -6.72
CA TYR A 5 -9.68 6.30 -7.38
C TYR A 5 -8.82 5.55 -8.42
N PRO A 6 -9.39 5.17 -9.58
CA PRO A 6 -8.72 4.29 -10.55
C PRO A 6 -7.39 4.83 -11.09
N TRP A 7 -7.21 6.16 -11.14
CA TRP A 7 -5.95 6.77 -11.60
C TRP A 7 -4.73 6.30 -10.79
N THR A 8 -4.93 5.90 -9.54
CA THR A 8 -3.85 5.38 -8.65
C THR A 8 -3.31 4.02 -9.07
N GLN A 9 -4.00 3.29 -9.97
CA GLN A 9 -3.51 2.02 -10.51
C GLN A 9 -2.19 2.17 -11.29
N ARG A 10 -1.89 3.37 -11.80
CA ARG A 10 -0.65 3.66 -12.54
C ARG A 10 0.63 3.39 -11.73
N PHE A 11 0.55 3.39 -10.39
CA PHE A 11 1.68 3.11 -9.50
C PHE A 11 1.92 1.61 -9.30
N PHE A 12 1.07 0.76 -9.87
CA PHE A 12 1.05 -0.68 -9.67
C PHE A 12 1.14 -1.44 -11.01
N ASP A 13 1.81 -0.86 -12.01
CA ASP A 13 2.04 -1.45 -13.34
C ASP A 13 2.60 -2.89 -13.27
N LYS A 14 3.48 -3.17 -12.30
CA LYS A 14 4.08 -4.49 -12.07
C LYS A 14 3.16 -5.47 -11.36
N PHE A 15 1.96 -5.09 -10.94
CA PHE A 15 1.08 -5.94 -10.14
C PHE A 15 0.15 -6.81 -11.00
N GLY A 16 0.20 -6.67 -12.33
CA GLY A 16 -0.60 -7.43 -13.28
C GLY A 16 -1.97 -6.79 -13.50
N ASN A 17 -2.99 -7.62 -13.74
CA ASN A 17 -4.32 -7.12 -14.07
C ASN A 17 -4.98 -6.40 -12.88
N LEU A 18 -5.36 -5.14 -13.09
CA LEU A 18 -6.10 -4.28 -12.15
C LEU A 18 -7.32 -3.58 -12.80
N SER A 19 -7.74 -4.02 -14.00
CA SER A 19 -8.74 -3.29 -14.81
C SER A 19 -10.18 -3.34 -14.28
N SER A 20 -10.47 -4.24 -13.34
CA SER A 20 -11.82 -4.40 -12.75
C SER A 20 -11.76 -4.59 -11.24
N ALA A 21 -12.88 -4.36 -10.56
CA ALA A 21 -12.98 -4.55 -9.12
C ALA A 21 -12.64 -5.99 -8.70
N LEU A 22 -13.13 -7.00 -9.44
CA LEU A 22 -12.81 -8.41 -9.19
C LEU A 22 -11.32 -8.70 -9.39
N ALA A 23 -10.71 -8.16 -10.45
CA ALA A 23 -9.27 -8.31 -10.68
C ALA A 23 -8.46 -7.70 -9.53
N ILE A 24 -8.84 -6.52 -9.05
CA ILE A 24 -8.19 -5.84 -7.92
C ILE A 24 -8.34 -6.65 -6.62
N MET A 25 -9.56 -7.07 -6.28
CA MET A 25 -9.86 -7.79 -5.03
C MET A 25 -9.21 -9.18 -5.00
N GLY A 26 -9.12 -9.86 -6.15
CA GLY A 26 -8.49 -11.17 -6.27
C GLY A 26 -6.96 -11.12 -6.32
N ASN A 27 -6.34 -9.95 -6.55
CA ASN A 27 -4.91 -9.86 -6.83
C ASN A 27 -4.04 -10.13 -5.58
N PRO A 28 -3.21 -11.20 -5.56
CA PRO A 28 -2.39 -11.53 -4.41
C PRO A 28 -1.31 -10.49 -4.10
N ARG A 29 -0.79 -9.78 -5.11
CA ARG A 29 0.21 -8.72 -4.92
C ARG A 29 -0.41 -7.48 -4.26
N ILE A 30 -1.62 -7.10 -4.65
CA ILE A 30 -2.37 -6.02 -3.99
C ILE A 30 -2.65 -6.36 -2.53
N ARG A 31 -3.09 -7.59 -2.25
CA ARG A 31 -3.31 -8.07 -0.88
C ARG A 31 -2.03 -8.03 -0.04
N ALA A 32 -0.91 -8.50 -0.59
CA ALA A 32 0.39 -8.46 0.11
C ALA A 32 0.84 -7.01 0.38
N HIS A 33 0.68 -6.12 -0.60
CA HIS A 33 1.02 -4.70 -0.43
C HIS A 33 0.11 -4.02 0.60
N GLY A 34 -1.20 -4.27 0.57
CA GLY A 34 -2.14 -3.77 1.56
C GLY A 34 -1.77 -4.20 2.99
N LYS A 35 -1.32 -5.46 3.17
CA LYS A 35 -0.78 -5.93 4.47
C LYS A 35 0.44 -5.11 4.89
N LYS A 36 1.40 -4.85 3.99
CA LYS A 36 2.59 -4.03 4.30
C LYS A 36 2.21 -2.62 4.74
N VAL A 37 1.28 -1.98 4.01
CA VAL A 37 0.80 -0.63 4.34
C VAL A 37 0.14 -0.59 5.72
N LEU A 38 -0.77 -1.52 6.02
CA LEU A 38 -1.46 -1.56 7.32
C LEU A 38 -0.51 -1.89 8.48
N THR A 39 0.48 -2.78 8.28
CA THR A 39 1.51 -3.04 9.27
C THR A 39 2.34 -1.78 9.56
N SER A 40 2.78 -1.08 8.51
CA SER A 40 3.57 0.14 8.63
C SER A 40 2.78 1.24 9.35
N LEU A 41 1.50 1.43 8.99
CA LEU A 41 0.60 2.35 9.70
C LEU A 41 0.45 1.97 11.18
N GLY A 42 0.28 0.68 11.48
CA GLY A 42 0.20 0.19 12.86
C GLY A 42 1.48 0.45 13.66
N LEU A 43 2.66 0.43 13.03
CA LEU A 43 3.91 0.84 13.68
C LEU A 43 3.91 2.34 13.98
N GLY A 44 3.43 3.19 13.06
CA GLY A 44 3.29 4.62 13.30
C GLY A 44 2.38 4.93 14.47
N VAL A 45 1.21 4.27 14.55
CA VAL A 45 0.27 4.44 15.69
C VAL A 45 0.89 4.00 17.02
N LYS A 46 1.80 3.02 17.02
CA LYS A 46 2.50 2.58 18.24
C LYS A 46 3.64 3.51 18.67
N ASN A 47 4.11 4.38 17.78
CA ASN A 47 5.27 5.26 18.00
C ASN A 47 4.94 6.69 17.57
N MET A 48 3.78 7.22 18.00
CA MET A 48 3.23 8.51 17.53
C MET A 48 4.12 9.72 17.84
N ASP A 49 4.90 9.62 18.90
CA ASP A 49 5.90 10.59 19.37
C ASP A 49 7.22 10.50 18.59
N ASN A 50 7.44 9.43 17.82
CA ASN A 50 8.67 9.20 17.08
C ASN A 50 8.43 8.73 15.62
N LEU A 51 7.46 9.34 14.94
CA LEU A 51 7.09 8.96 13.56
C LEU A 51 8.24 9.12 12.56
N LYS A 52 9.08 10.15 12.75
CA LYS A 52 10.20 10.44 11.84
C LYS A 52 11.19 9.28 11.80
N GLU A 53 11.58 8.75 12.96
CA GLU A 53 12.47 7.60 13.04
C GLU A 53 11.75 6.31 12.59
N THR A 54 10.49 6.13 13.02
CA THR A 54 9.66 4.96 12.66
C THR A 54 9.52 4.75 11.15
N PHE A 55 9.45 5.84 10.38
CA PHE A 55 9.33 5.80 8.92
C PHE A 55 10.61 6.16 8.16
N ALA A 56 11.72 6.44 8.84
CA ALA A 56 12.99 6.80 8.20
C ALA A 56 13.43 5.76 7.16
N HIS A 57 13.29 4.47 7.49
CA HIS A 57 13.62 3.36 6.59
C HIS A 57 12.52 3.04 5.55
N HIS A 58 11.27 3.49 5.78
CA HIS A 58 10.16 3.27 4.85
C HIS A 58 10.09 4.31 3.73
N ASN A 59 10.69 5.50 3.94
CA ASN A 59 10.73 6.60 2.95
C ASN A 59 11.68 6.34 1.78
N GLU A 60 12.59 5.36 1.85
CA GLU A 60 13.51 5.07 0.74
C GLU A 60 12.86 4.26 -0.40
N LEU A 61 11.63 3.76 -0.20
CA LEU A 61 10.92 2.90 -1.16
C LEU A 61 9.70 3.56 -1.82
N HIS A 62 9.44 4.85 -1.54
CA HIS A 62 8.28 5.60 -2.02
C HIS A 62 8.64 6.96 -2.61
#